data_AF-A0A8B1P389-F1
#
_entry.id   AF-A0A8B1P389-F1
#
_cell.length_a   1.000
_cell.length_b   1.000
_cell.length_c   1.000
_cell.angle_alpha   90.00
_cell.angle_beta   90.00
_cell.angle_gamma   90.00
#
_symmetry.space_group_name_H-M   'P 1'
#
loop_
_entity.id
_entity.type
_entity.pdbx_description
1 polymer ?
#
loop_
_entity_poly.entity_id
_entity_poly.type
_entity_poly.pdbx_seq_one_letter_code
_entity_poly.pdbx_strand_id
1 'polypeptide(L)'
;MKQSRGAYAAQGGCGIALGLFGWAVALSAAQGLFNGLLYPLVDAHDYQHSWGGPTLVGAWVVHAAVAVPVAVGALGVLRGMVAVDRANEQTLSGRRRRWWPLPLSALVAGGLVLFFTAWLHQV
;
A
#
# COMPACT_ATOMS: atom_id res chain seq x y z
N MET A 1 -33.60 9.75 5.39
CA MET A 1 -33.87 9.10 4.08
C MET A 1 -33.18 7.74 4.08
N LYS A 2 -33.88 6.64 3.78
CA LYS A 2 -33.25 5.31 3.66
C LYS A 2 -32.41 5.25 2.38
N GLN A 3 -31.17 4.76 2.45
CA GLN A 3 -30.35 4.54 1.26
C GLN A 3 -30.90 3.38 0.42
N SER A 4 -30.68 3.42 -0.90
CA SER A 4 -31.06 2.33 -1.80
C SER A 4 -30.12 1.13 -1.64
N ARG A 5 -30.59 -0.09 -1.94
CA ARG A 5 -29.77 -1.31 -1.89
C ARG A 5 -28.50 -1.20 -2.76
N GLY A 6 -28.58 -0.50 -3.88
CA GLY A 6 -27.43 -0.24 -4.76
C GLY A 6 -26.36 0.65 -4.14
N ALA A 7 -26.74 1.62 -3.29
CA ALA A 7 -25.76 2.43 -2.57
C ALA A 7 -24.93 1.57 -1.62
N TYR A 8 -25.59 0.75 -0.78
CA TYR A 8 -24.91 -0.18 0.14
C TYR A 8 -23.93 -1.12 -0.57
N ALA A 9 -24.32 -1.68 -1.72
CA ALA A 9 -23.43 -2.53 -2.50
C ALA A 9 -22.17 -1.78 -2.99
N ALA A 10 -22.35 -0.55 -3.51
CA ALA A 10 -21.24 0.27 -3.99
C ALA A 10 -20.27 0.67 -2.85
N GLN A 11 -20.80 1.07 -1.69
CA GLN A 11 -19.98 1.41 -0.53
C GLN A 11 -19.30 0.19 0.11
N GLY A 12 -19.96 -0.97 0.10
CA GLY A 12 -19.34 -2.24 0.50
C GLY A 12 -18.17 -2.61 -0.42
N GLY A 13 -18.35 -2.46 -1.73
CA GLY A 13 -17.27 -2.63 -2.72
C GLY A 13 -16.11 -1.68 -2.49
N CYS A 14 -16.37 -0.41 -2.14
CA CYS A 14 -15.33 0.55 -1.75
C CYS A 14 -14.55 0.07 -0.53
N GLY A 15 -15.24 -0.40 0.52
CA GLY A 15 -14.59 -0.93 1.72
C GLY A 15 -13.69 -2.12 1.43
N ILE A 16 -14.14 -3.05 0.57
CA ILE A 16 -13.33 -4.20 0.13
C ILE A 16 -12.08 -3.73 -0.63
N ALA A 17 -12.25 -2.84 -1.61
CA ALA A 17 -11.13 -2.32 -2.40
C ALA A 17 -10.08 -1.62 -1.53
N LEU A 18 -10.53 -0.78 -0.59
CA LEU A 18 -9.65 -0.12 0.37
C LEU A 18 -8.97 -1.14 1.29
N GLY A 19 -9.69 -2.12 1.83
CA GLY A 19 -9.10 -3.16 2.69
C GLY A 19 -8.01 -3.95 1.98
N LEU A 20 -8.25 -4.38 0.74
CA LEU A 20 -7.27 -5.10 -0.07
C LEU A 20 -6.03 -4.26 -0.38
N PHE A 21 -6.23 -2.99 -0.74
CA PHE A 21 -5.11 -2.07 -0.95
C PHE A 21 -4.28 -1.87 0.33
N GLY A 22 -4.94 -1.81 1.49
CA GLY A 22 -4.25 -1.67 2.77
C GLY A 22 -3.39 -2.88 3.08
N TRP A 23 -3.90 -4.08 2.83
CA TRP A 23 -3.12 -5.32 2.93
C TRP A 23 -1.94 -5.33 1.97
N ALA A 24 -2.12 -4.94 0.71
CA ALA A 24 -1.02 -4.86 -0.25
C ALA A 24 0.07 -3.89 0.21
N VAL A 25 -0.29 -2.67 0.62
CA VAL A 25 0.65 -1.69 1.16
C VAL A 25 1.41 -2.25 2.38
N ALA A 26 0.69 -2.85 3.34
CA ALA A 26 1.30 -3.40 4.55
C ALA A 26 2.27 -4.56 4.25
N LEU A 27 1.87 -5.50 3.39
CA LEU A 27 2.69 -6.65 3.02
C LEU A 27 3.91 -6.23 2.20
N SER A 28 3.75 -5.33 1.23
CA SER A 28 4.87 -4.81 0.44
C SER A 28 5.86 -4.02 1.29
N ALA A 29 5.37 -3.20 2.24
CA ALA A 29 6.23 -2.48 3.17
C ALA A 29 6.97 -3.44 4.12
N ALA A 30 6.29 -4.48 4.62
CA ALA A 30 6.91 -5.50 5.46
C ALA A 30 8.00 -6.27 4.69
N GLN A 31 7.71 -6.67 3.45
CA GLN A 31 8.68 -7.34 2.59
C GLN A 31 9.88 -6.44 2.28
N GLY A 32 9.65 -5.17 1.93
CA GLY A 32 10.74 -4.21 1.66
C GLY A 32 11.59 -3.93 2.91
N LEU A 33 10.97 -3.83 4.08
CA LEU A 33 11.69 -3.64 5.34
C LEU A 33 12.52 -4.86 5.71
N PHE A 34 11.95 -6.06 5.55
CA PHE A 34 12.66 -7.31 5.73
C PHE A 34 13.87 -7.41 4.79
N ASN A 35 13.66 -7.16 3.49
CA ASN A 35 14.72 -7.21 2.49
C ASN A 35 15.80 -6.16 2.73
N GLY A 36 15.45 -4.97 3.21
CA GLY A 36 16.42 -3.90 3.49
C GLY A 36 17.22 -4.12 4.77
N LEU A 37 16.54 -4.39 5.89
CA LEU A 37 17.20 -4.54 7.19
C LEU A 37 17.98 -5.85 7.29
N LEU A 38 17.43 -6.92 6.71
CA LEU A 38 18.06 -8.24 6.69
C LEU A 38 18.75 -8.53 5.36
N TYR A 39 19.02 -7.51 4.53
CA TYR A 39 19.75 -7.61 3.27
C TYR A 39 20.93 -8.61 3.29
N PRO A 40 21.82 -8.62 4.32
CA PRO A 40 22.95 -9.54 4.39
C PRO A 40 22.57 -11.03 4.48
N LEU A 41 21.34 -11.33 4.89
CA LEU A 41 20.82 -12.68 5.10
C LEU A 41 19.99 -13.18 3.92
N VAL A 42 19.41 -12.28 3.11
CA VAL A 42 18.45 -12.64 2.08
C VAL A 42 18.94 -12.45 0.65
N ASP A 43 19.83 -11.48 0.40
CA ASP A 43 20.12 -11.01 -0.97
C ASP A 43 21.62 -10.74 -1.23
N ALA A 44 22.47 -11.26 -0.34
CA ALA A 44 23.90 -10.99 -0.25
C ALA A 44 24.76 -11.81 -1.24
N HIS A 45 24.43 -11.77 -2.53
CA HIS A 45 25.08 -12.60 -3.56
C HIS A 45 25.95 -11.83 -4.57
N ASP A 46 25.79 -10.52 -4.72
CA ASP A 46 26.65 -9.70 -5.60
C ASP A 46 26.80 -8.25 -5.11
N TYR A 47 27.85 -8.00 -4.31
CA TYR A 47 28.13 -6.64 -3.83
C TYR A 47 28.76 -5.75 -4.91
N GLN A 48 29.38 -6.30 -5.96
CA GLN A 48 30.12 -5.50 -6.94
C GLN A 48 29.21 -4.55 -7.72
N HIS A 49 27.96 -4.97 -7.94
CA HIS A 49 26.94 -4.17 -8.60
C HIS A 49 25.86 -3.65 -7.65
N SER A 50 26.04 -3.84 -6.34
CA SER A 50 25.09 -3.36 -5.33
C SER A 50 25.17 -1.85 -5.11
N TRP A 51 24.01 -1.23 -4.90
CA TRP A 51 23.94 0.15 -4.45
C TRP A 51 24.58 0.26 -3.06
N GLY A 52 25.48 1.22 -2.86
CA GLY A 52 26.30 1.30 -1.64
C GLY A 52 27.73 0.74 -1.79
N GLY A 53 28.05 0.21 -2.97
CA GLY A 53 29.41 -0.18 -3.36
C GLY A 53 29.77 -1.63 -2.99
N PRO A 54 31.02 -2.05 -3.26
CA PRO A 54 31.44 -3.46 -3.23
C PRO A 54 31.59 -4.05 -1.82
N THR A 55 31.11 -3.36 -0.79
CA THR A 55 31.22 -3.80 0.61
C THR A 55 29.85 -4.14 1.15
N LEU A 56 29.78 -5.19 1.96
CA LEU A 56 28.55 -5.59 2.64
C LEU A 56 27.94 -4.44 3.47
N VAL A 57 28.79 -3.72 4.21
CA VAL A 57 28.33 -2.60 5.07
C VAL A 57 27.76 -1.48 4.22
N GLY A 58 28.46 -1.08 3.15
CA GLY A 58 27.98 -0.02 2.25
C GLY A 58 26.65 -0.39 1.60
N ALA A 59 26.55 -1.62 1.08
CA ALA A 59 25.32 -2.12 0.49
C ALA A 59 24.16 -2.15 1.50
N TRP A 60 24.40 -2.73 2.68
CA TRP A 60 23.40 -2.78 3.75
C TRP A 60 22.90 -1.39 4.17
N VAL A 61 23.81 -0.42 4.38
CA VAL A 61 23.43 0.94 4.80
C VAL A 61 22.46 1.57 3.81
N VAL A 62 22.71 1.44 2.50
CA VAL A 62 21.82 2.01 1.48
C VAL A 62 20.44 1.34 1.51
N HIS A 63 20.40 0.00 1.55
CA HIS A 63 19.14 -0.74 1.56
C HIS A 63 18.33 -0.45 2.83
N ALA A 64 18.96 -0.43 4.00
CA ALA A 64 18.33 -0.04 5.26
C ALA A 64 17.83 1.42 5.23
N ALA A 65 18.65 2.34 4.71
CA ALA A 65 18.31 3.76 4.61
C ALA A 65 17.17 4.06 3.64
N VAL A 66 16.95 3.22 2.62
CA VAL A 66 15.79 3.30 1.71
C VAL A 66 14.56 2.63 2.33
N ALA A 67 14.73 1.46 2.93
CA ALA A 67 13.62 0.67 3.46
C ALA A 67 12.87 1.37 4.59
N VAL A 68 13.58 2.06 5.49
CA VAL A 68 12.96 2.75 6.64
C VAL A 68 12.03 3.89 6.21
N PRO A 69 12.45 4.88 5.39
CA PRO A 69 11.55 5.92 4.87
C PRO A 69 10.36 5.36 4.09
N VAL A 70 10.56 4.32 3.28
CA VAL A 70 9.48 3.66 2.54
C VAL A 70 8.44 3.07 3.52
N ALA A 71 8.89 2.38 4.58
CA ALA A 71 7.99 1.86 5.60
C ALA A 71 7.24 2.98 6.34
N VAL A 72 7.90 4.10 6.66
CA VAL A 72 7.23 5.27 7.25
C VAL A 72 6.19 5.86 6.28
N GLY A 73 6.52 5.95 4.99
CA GLY A 73 5.59 6.37 3.94
C GLY A 73 4.36 5.46 3.87
N ALA A 74 4.56 4.14 3.94
CA ALA A 74 3.48 3.15 3.97
C ALA A 74 2.55 3.35 5.18
N LEU A 75 3.10 3.61 6.38
CA LEU A 75 2.29 3.96 7.55
C LEU A 75 1.46 5.23 7.33
N GLY A 76 2.03 6.23 6.64
CA GLY A 76 1.30 7.42 6.22
C GLY A 76 0.12 7.11 5.30
N VAL A 77 0.32 6.23 4.32
CA VAL A 77 -0.74 5.77 3.40
C VAL A 77 -1.84 5.03 4.18
N LEU A 78 -1.48 4.07 5.04
CA LEU A 78 -2.44 3.34 5.87
C LEU A 78 -3.25 4.27 6.77
N ARG A 79 -2.61 5.30 7.35
CA ARG A 79 -3.30 6.35 8.10
C ARG A 79 -4.27 7.16 7.24
N GLY A 80 -3.88 7.49 6.01
CA GLY A 80 -4.73 8.15 5.02
C GLY A 80 -5.98 7.31 4.70
N MET A 81 -5.82 5.99 4.59
CA MET A 81 -6.92 5.06 4.32
C MET A 81 -7.98 5.06 5.44
N VAL A 82 -7.58 5.20 6.70
CA VAL A 82 -8.53 5.35 7.82
C VAL A 82 -9.42 6.59 7.62
N ALA A 83 -8.90 7.67 7.05
CA ALA A 83 -9.71 8.86 6.75
C ALA A 83 -10.73 8.60 5.61
N VAL A 84 -10.35 7.78 4.62
CA VAL A 84 -11.24 7.36 3.53
C VAL A 84 -12.33 6.43 4.03
N ASP A 85 -11.97 5.47 4.86
CA ASP A 85 -12.91 4.50 5.44
C ASP A 85 -13.95 5.21 6.32
N ARG A 86 -13.50 6.11 7.20
CA ARG A 86 -14.40 6.98 7.99
C ARG A 86 -15.34 7.81 7.12
N ALA A 87 -14.89 8.28 5.96
CA ALA A 87 -15.74 9.02 5.03
C ALA A 87 -16.79 8.13 4.35
N ASN A 88 -16.44 6.86 4.09
CA ASN A 88 -17.36 5.85 3.58
C ASN A 88 -18.44 5.52 4.62
N GLU A 89 -18.04 5.30 5.88
CA GLU A 89 -18.94 5.08 7.02
C GLU A 89 -19.88 6.26 7.29
N GLN A 90 -19.38 7.50 7.22
CA GLN A 90 -20.20 8.71 7.37
C GLN A 90 -21.27 8.80 6.27
N THR A 91 -20.97 8.31 5.08
CA THR A 91 -21.92 8.26 3.96
C THR A 91 -22.98 7.18 4.21
N LEU A 92 -22.58 5.98 4.63
CA LEU A 92 -23.47 4.86 4.95
C LEU A 92 -24.42 5.14 6.12
N SER A 93 -23.92 5.78 7.17
CA SER A 93 -24.71 6.20 8.34
C SER A 93 -25.68 7.35 8.05
N GLY A 94 -25.65 7.91 6.83
CA GLY A 94 -26.46 9.07 6.44
C GLY A 94 -26.03 10.38 7.09
N ARG A 95 -24.93 10.37 7.86
CA ARG A 95 -24.44 11.52 8.64
C ARG A 95 -23.84 12.61 7.75
N ARG A 96 -23.16 12.23 6.65
CA ARG A 96 -22.65 13.18 5.65
C ARG A 96 -22.41 12.49 4.31
N ARG A 97 -23.09 12.93 3.24
CA ARG A 97 -22.90 12.37 1.90
C ARG A 97 -21.64 12.95 1.26
N ARG A 98 -20.66 12.09 0.96
CA ARG A 98 -19.43 12.45 0.23
C ARG A 98 -19.37 11.63 -1.07
N TRP A 99 -19.07 12.28 -2.18
CA TRP A 99 -19.07 11.64 -3.51
C TRP A 99 -17.70 11.08 -3.90
N TRP A 100 -16.61 11.62 -3.35
CA TRP A 100 -15.22 11.25 -3.66
C TRP A 100 -14.75 9.84 -3.21
N PRO A 101 -15.34 9.16 -2.20
CA PRO A 101 -14.86 7.82 -1.82
C PRO A 101 -15.02 6.80 -2.95
N LEU A 102 -16.05 6.95 -3.80
CA LEU A 102 -16.31 6.08 -4.95
C LEU A 102 -15.20 6.16 -6.02
N PRO A 103 -14.93 7.33 -6.64
CA PRO A 103 -13.88 7.42 -7.66
C PRO A 103 -12.49 7.12 -7.08
N LEU A 104 -12.24 7.46 -5.81
CA LEU A 104 -10.96 7.13 -5.16
C LEU A 104 -10.78 5.62 -5.00
N SER A 105 -11.82 4.90 -4.54
CA SER A 105 -11.75 3.44 -4.38
C SER A 105 -11.61 2.73 -5.73
N ALA A 106 -12.25 3.26 -6.78
CA ALA A 106 -12.07 2.74 -8.14
C ALA A 106 -10.63 2.96 -8.65
N LEU A 107 -10.05 4.13 -8.40
CA LEU A 107 -8.64 4.43 -8.71
C LEU A 107 -7.69 3.48 -7.98
N VAL A 108 -7.93 3.27 -6.68
CA VAL A 108 -7.15 2.36 -5.84
C VAL A 108 -7.24 0.91 -6.34
N ALA A 109 -8.44 0.45 -6.70
CA ALA A 109 -8.63 -0.88 -7.27
C ALA A 109 -7.88 -1.05 -8.60
N GLY A 110 -7.98 -0.07 -9.50
CA GLY A 110 -7.24 -0.07 -10.77
C GLY A 110 -5.73 -0.07 -10.55
N GLY A 111 -5.24 0.77 -9.63
CA GLY A 111 -3.82 0.80 -9.25
C GLY A 111 -3.33 -0.52 -8.66
N LEU A 112 -4.15 -1.20 -7.86
CA LEU A 112 -3.83 -2.50 -7.29
C LEU A 112 -3.67 -3.57 -8.38
N VAL A 113 -4.58 -3.60 -9.36
CA VAL A 113 -4.48 -4.51 -10.51
C VAL A 113 -3.20 -4.24 -11.29
N LEU A 114 -2.94 -2.99 -11.65
CA LEU A 114 -1.74 -2.61 -12.40
C LEU A 114 -0.45 -2.97 -11.63
N PHE A 115 -0.42 -2.70 -10.33
CA PHE A 115 0.70 -3.04 -9.46
C PHE A 115 0.96 -4.55 -9.45
N PHE A 116 -0.05 -5.37 -9.21
CA PHE A 116 0.13 -6.83 -9.19
C PHE A 116 0.46 -7.40 -10.56
N THR A 117 -0.10 -6.86 -11.64
CA THR A 117 0.30 -7.22 -13.00
C THR A 117 1.77 -6.90 -13.22
N ALA A 118 2.21 -5.68 -12.90
CA ALA A 118 3.60 -5.29 -13.04
C ALA A 118 4.54 -6.17 -12.21
N TRP A 119 4.15 -6.45 -10.96
CA TRP A 119 4.88 -7.33 -10.05
C TRP A 119 4.98 -8.77 -10.58
N LEU A 120 3.88 -9.36 -11.05
CA LEU A 120 3.88 -10.73 -11.55
C LEU A 120 4.69 -10.88 -12.85
N HIS A 121 4.66 -9.86 -13.70
CA HIS A 121 5.40 -9.86 -14.95
C HIS A 121 6.83 -9.31 -14.81
N GLN A 122 7.20 -8.80 -13.64
CA GLN A 122 8.48 -8.16 -13.37
C GLN A 122 8.84 -7.11 -14.45
N VAL A 123 7.83 -6.29 -14.81
CA VAL A 123 7.93 -5.21 -15.82
C VAL A 123 8.17 -3.85 -15.21
#